data_AF-A0A9K3MYB9-F1
#
_entry.id   AF-A0A9K3MYB9-F1
#
_cell.length_a   1.000
_cell.length_b   1.000
_cell.length_c   1.000
_cell.angle_alpha   90.00
_cell.angle_beta   90.00
_cell.angle_gamma   90.00
#
_symmetry.space_group_name_H-M   'P 1'
#
loop_
_entity.id
_entity.type
_entity.pdbx_description
1 polymer ?
#
loop_
_entity_poly.entity_id
_entity_poly.type
_entity_poly.pdbx_seq_one_letter_code
_entity_poly.pdbx_strand_id
1 'polypeptide(L)' 'MKELGECKKEYPQAWIRIIGFDNVYQVQCISFIASKPKGYTKQIQKSSI' A
#
# COMPACT_ATOMS: atom_id res chain seq x y z
N MET A 1 -5.79 13.24 -0.57
CA MET A 1 -5.76 12.28 0.56
C MET A 1 -7.14 11.77 1.00
N LYS A 2 -8.26 12.32 0.46
CA LYS A 2 -9.63 11.83 0.71
C LYS A 2 -9.85 10.38 0.25
N GLU A 3 -9.41 10.06 -0.96
CA GLU A 3 -9.62 8.72 -1.57
C GLU A 3 -9.03 7.59 -0.72
N LEU A 4 -7.83 7.78 -0.17
CA LEU A 4 -7.21 6.79 0.73
C LEU A 4 -8.02 6.60 2.02
N GLY A 5 -8.64 7.67 2.53
CA GLY A 5 -9.48 7.62 3.73
C GLY A 5 -10.80 6.88 3.50
N GLU A 6 -11.43 7.07 2.35
CA GLU A 6 -12.65 6.37 1.94
C GLU A 6 -12.37 4.88 1.70
N CYS A 7 -11.32 4.54 0.96
CA CYS A 7 -10.90 3.15 0.75
C CYS A 7 -10.53 2.43 2.07
N LYS A 8 -9.89 3.13 3.02
CA LYS A 8 -9.60 2.59 4.36
C LYS A 8 -10.86 2.34 5.18
N LYS A 9 -11.91 3.16 5.01
CA LYS A 9 -13.17 3.04 5.74
C LYS A 9 -14.00 1.88 5.21
N GLU A 10 -14.03 1.70 3.89
CA GLU A 10 -14.82 0.65 3.25
C GLU A 10 -14.14 -0.72 3.32
N TYR A 11 -12.81 -0.76 3.24
CA TYR A 11 -12.02 -1.99 3.32
C TYR A 11 -10.92 -1.91 4.40
N PRO A 12 -11.28 -1.97 5.69
CA PRO A 12 -10.34 -1.81 6.80
C PRO A 12 -9.34 -2.96 6.96
N GLN A 13 -9.62 -4.11 6.33
CA GLN A 13 -8.76 -5.31 6.36
C GLN A 13 -8.03 -5.57 5.03
N ALA A 14 -8.14 -4.66 4.05
CA ALA A 14 -7.45 -4.80 2.78
C ALA A 14 -6.07 -4.14 2.78
N TRP A 15 -5.21 -4.66 1.91
CA TRP A 15 -3.95 -4.01 1.57
C TRP A 15 -4.22 -2.91 0.56
N ILE A 16 -3.83 -1.68 0.90
CA ILE A 16 -4.01 -0.53 0.00
C ILE A 16 -2.63 -0.12 -0.48
N ARG A 17 -2.40 -0.27 -1.79
CA ARG A 17 -1.19 0.21 -2.49
C ARG A 17 -1.56 1.35 -3.42
N ILE A 18 -0.72 2.37 -3.44
CA ILE A 18 -0.80 3.47 -4.38
C ILE A 18 0.19 3.18 -5.50
N ILE A 19 -0.31 3.26 -6.72
CA ILE A 19 0.45 2.98 -7.95
C ILE A 19 0.48 4.25 -8.80
N GLY A 20 1.65 4.56 -9.34
CA GLY A 20 1.85 5.62 -10.30
C GLY A 20 2.21 5.02 -11.65
N PHE A 21 1.43 5.35 -12.68
CA PHE A 21 1.73 5.02 -14.06
C PHE A 21 2.25 6.25 -14.78
N ASP A 22 3.28 6.06 -15.60
CA ASP A 22 3.74 7.09 -16.53
C ASP A 22 3.01 6.92 -17.86
N ASN A 23 2.39 8.01 -18.33
CA ASN A 23 1.62 8.05 -19.57
C ASN A 23 2.52 7.95 -20.81
N VAL A 24 3.76 8.48 -20.75
CA VAL A 24 4.66 8.51 -21.91
C VAL A 24 5.16 7.11 -22.26
N TYR A 25 5.59 6.36 -21.25
CA TYR A 25 6.15 5.03 -21.43
C TYR A 25 5.13 3.92 -21.16
N GLN A 26 3.92 4.25 -20.70
CA GLN A 26 2.85 3.30 -20.34
C GLN A 26 3.31 2.23 -19.35
N VAL A 27 4.20 2.57 -18.42
CA VAL A 27 4.76 1.66 -17.41
C VAL A 27 4.42 2.12 -15.99
N GLN A 28 4.40 1.16 -15.06
CA GLN A 28 4.23 1.43 -13.63
C GLN A 28 5.55 1.89 -13.02
N CYS A 29 5.73 3.19 -12.81
CA CYS A 29 6.99 3.76 -12.32
C CYS A 29 7.13 3.71 -10.80
N ILE A 30 6.03 3.72 -10.05
CA ILE A 30 6.06 3.82 -8.58
C ILE A 30 4.97 2.93 -7.96
N SER A 31 5.30 2.24 -6.87
CA SER A 31 4.33 1.47 -6.08
C SER A 31 4.71 1.47 -4.60
N PHE A 32 3.85 2.03 -3.75
CA PHE A 32 4.06 2.05 -2.29
C PHE A 32 2.81 1.60 -1.52
N ILE A 33 3.04 0.94 -0.38
CA ILE A 33 1.97 0.45 0.49
C ILE A 33 1.55 1.58 1.44
N ALA A 34 0.29 2.00 1.35
CA ALA A 34 -0.28 3.11 2.11
C ALA A 34 -1.15 2.67 3.31
N SER A 35 -1.58 1.40 3.34
CA SER A 35 -2.30 0.81 4.47
C SER A 35 -1.94 -0.66 4.64
N LYS A 36 -1.76 -1.07 5.90
CA LYS A 36 -1.64 -2.46 6.31
C LYS A 36 -2.82 -2.81 7.21
N PRO A 37 -3.46 -3.97 7.02
CA PRO A 37 -4.60 -4.37 7.84
C PRO A 37 -4.18 -4.61 9.29
N LYS A 38 -5.09 -4.31 10.24
CA LYS A 38 -4.81 -4.32 11.70
C LYS A 38 -4.49 -5.70 12.29
N GLY A 39 -4.47 -6.77 11.50
CA GLY A 39 -4.02 -8.11 11.90
C GLY A 39 -2.63 -8.52 11.37
N TYR A 40 -1.98 -7.69 10.53
CA TYR A 40 -0.65 -8.01 10.01
C TYR A 40 0.44 -7.52 10.97
N THR A 41 0.54 -8.21 12.10
CA THR A 41 1.65 -8.07 13.04
C THR A 41 2.92 -8.42 12.29
N LYS A 42 3.85 -7.46 12.16
CA LYS A 42 5.17 -7.73 11.57
C LYS A 42 5.82 -8.88 12.36
N GLN A 43 5.90 -10.09 11.81
CA GLN A 43 7.08 -10.91 12.02
C GLN A 43 8.21 -10.17 11.30
N ILE A 44 8.80 -9.17 11.97
CA ILE A 44 10.10 -8.67 11.55
C ILE A 44 11.02 -9.85 11.77
N GLN A 45 11.32 -10.56 10.68
CA GLN A 45 12.47 -11.42 10.60
C GLN A 45 13.67 -10.58 11.02
N LYS A 46 14.14 -10.81 12.25
CA LYS A 46 15.46 -10.36 12.70
C LYS A 46 16.48 -11.13 11.85
N SER A 47 16.71 -10.72 10.62
CA SER A 47 17.94 -11.06 9.92
C SER A 47 18.95 -9.99 10.30
N SER A 48 19.77 -10.36 11.26
CA SER A 48 20.94 -9.65 11.74
C SER A 48 21.76 -9.09 10.58
N ILE A 49 22.11 -7.81 10.70
CA ILE A 49 23.42 -7.29 10.30
C ILE A 49 24.13 -6.97 11.61
#